data_AF-A0A6C0HDM8-F1
#
_entry.id   AF-A0A6C0HDM8-F1
#
_cell.length_a   1.000
_cell.length_b   1.000
_cell.length_c   1.000
_cell.angle_alpha   90.00
_cell.angle_beta   90.00
_cell.angle_gamma   90.00
#
_symmetry.space_group_name_H-M   'P 1'
#
loop_
_entity.id
_entity.type
_entity.pdbx_description
1 polymer ?
#
loop_
_entity_poly.entity_id
_entity_poly.type
_entity_poly.pdbx_seq_one_letter_code
_entity_poly.pdbx_strand_id
1 'polypeptide(L)'
;MSEDQIFNDFCLLHNGIYFGKFPDKNIFKELEKTNVNCIINLTNKDIDYDFSGRIISFPLEEKIVPNEEEVIEFIKDITVLFLRDDFKFYICDDRGTYRAQFIAGLIYGFFDNHNYEVVINLLKERYEMINNRSSEEVLSNKKYEVLFKKLLKPYNFYNSSFFFSNFSKHLVNSSYFNLVFNNSEALFQAYKNPTDKKYIEKMVKVKTPQTAKKYGREVKLREDWKEKVDGFFERRFHCMVDTLVDKINTNTLEWDIVKQEVGLRPLYEYTDKDLLWGSGKDYSGENWLGRAWKIAYIKSMF
;
A
#
# COMPACT_ATOMS: atom_id res chain seq x y z
N MET A 1 -8.98 7.93 -19.59
CA MET A 1 -10.22 8.48 -19.00
C MET A 1 -9.80 9.57 -18.03
N SER A 2 -10.43 10.74 -18.04
CA SER A 2 -10.10 11.82 -17.09
C SER A 2 -10.45 11.39 -15.66
N GLU A 3 -9.67 11.81 -14.67
CA GLU A 3 -9.89 11.50 -13.25
C GLU A 3 -11.22 12.06 -12.69
N ASP A 4 -11.88 12.96 -13.43
CA ASP A 4 -13.08 13.67 -12.99
C ASP A 4 -14.41 13.08 -13.50
N GLN A 5 -14.50 11.76 -13.69
CA GLN A 5 -15.81 11.16 -14.02
C GLN A 5 -16.76 11.22 -12.82
N ILE A 6 -17.71 12.14 -12.90
CA ILE A 6 -18.81 12.27 -11.95
C ILE A 6 -19.92 11.31 -12.38
N PHE A 7 -20.27 10.37 -11.50
CA PHE A 7 -21.48 9.56 -11.62
C PHE A 7 -22.50 10.01 -10.59
N ASN A 8 -23.79 9.80 -10.87
CA ASN A 8 -24.84 10.27 -9.98
C ASN A 8 -24.88 9.51 -8.65
N ASP A 9 -24.45 8.25 -8.64
CA ASP A 9 -24.69 7.31 -7.55
C ASP A 9 -23.44 6.60 -7.03
N PHE A 10 -22.29 6.90 -7.63
CA PHE A 10 -20.98 6.40 -7.21
C PHE A 10 -19.87 7.36 -7.62
N CYS A 11 -18.66 7.16 -7.13
CA CYS A 11 -17.51 7.91 -7.59
C CYS A 11 -16.25 7.07 -7.66
N LEU A 12 -15.30 7.54 -8.46
CA LEU A 12 -13.93 7.03 -8.48
C LEU A 12 -13.17 7.63 -7.29
N LEU A 13 -12.63 6.77 -6.42
CA LEU A 13 -11.72 7.19 -5.36
C LEU A 13 -10.31 7.41 -5.91
N HIS A 14 -9.71 6.33 -6.45
CA HIS A 14 -8.35 6.33 -6.99
C HIS A 14 -8.09 5.05 -7.81
N ASN A 15 -7.33 5.12 -8.90
CA ASN A 15 -6.82 3.94 -9.65
C ASN A 15 -7.81 2.77 -9.83
N GLY A 16 -9.03 3.06 -10.29
CA GLY A 16 -10.04 2.03 -10.53
C GLY A 16 -10.76 1.49 -9.28
N ILE A 17 -10.57 2.13 -8.11
CA ILE A 17 -11.34 1.89 -6.89
C ILE A 17 -12.56 2.82 -6.92
N TYR A 18 -13.74 2.26 -7.14
CA TYR A 18 -15.01 2.97 -7.13
C TYR A 18 -15.81 2.62 -5.88
N PHE A 19 -16.61 3.54 -5.36
CA PHE A 19 -17.56 3.23 -4.29
C PHE A 19 -18.90 3.94 -4.48
N GLY A 20 -19.99 3.30 -4.04
CA GLY A 20 -21.34 3.85 -4.21
C GLY A 20 -22.45 2.96 -3.67
N LYS A 21 -23.71 3.27 -4.03
CA LYS A 21 -24.89 2.54 -3.54
C LYS A 21 -25.03 1.16 -4.18
N PHE A 22 -25.89 0.32 -3.62
CA PHE A 22 -26.15 -1.00 -4.15
C PHE A 22 -26.64 -0.88 -5.60
N PRO A 23 -26.02 -1.60 -6.55
CA PRO A 23 -26.22 -1.32 -7.96
C PRO A 23 -27.62 -1.71 -8.41
N ASP A 24 -28.35 -0.74 -8.94
CA ASP A 24 -29.56 -0.96 -9.73
C ASP A 24 -29.20 -1.08 -11.22
N LYS A 25 -30.21 -1.33 -12.06
CA LYS A 25 -30.05 -1.44 -13.52
C LYS A 25 -29.35 -0.23 -14.16
N ASN A 26 -29.53 0.98 -13.61
CA ASN A 26 -28.90 2.17 -14.16
C ASN A 26 -27.43 2.24 -13.76
N ILE A 27 -27.10 1.94 -12.50
CA ILE A 27 -25.71 1.85 -12.04
C ILE A 27 -24.94 0.80 -12.86
N PHE A 28 -25.52 -0.38 -13.11
CA PHE A 28 -24.85 -1.41 -13.91
C PHE A 28 -24.45 -0.91 -15.30
N LYS A 29 -25.35 -0.20 -15.99
CA LYS A 29 -25.05 0.41 -17.30
C LYS A 29 -23.96 1.48 -17.23
N GLU A 30 -23.78 2.13 -16.08
CA GLU A 30 -22.71 3.09 -15.88
C GLU A 30 -21.38 2.39 -15.55
N LEU A 31 -21.40 1.33 -14.74
CA LEU A 31 -20.23 0.51 -14.42
C LEU A 31 -19.66 -0.21 -15.65
N GLU A 32 -20.49 -0.62 -16.60
CA GLU A 32 -20.03 -1.19 -17.88
C GLU A 32 -19.10 -0.24 -18.64
N LYS A 33 -19.20 1.08 -18.41
CA LYS A 33 -18.37 2.10 -19.06
C LYS A 33 -17.02 2.31 -18.36
N THR A 34 -16.84 1.78 -17.15
CA THR A 34 -15.64 2.02 -16.33
C THR A 34 -14.61 0.88 -16.40
N ASN A 35 -14.96 -0.21 -17.09
CA ASN A 35 -14.24 -1.49 -17.07
C ASN A 35 -14.12 -2.08 -15.65
N VAL A 36 -15.06 -1.77 -14.74
CA VAL A 36 -15.16 -2.48 -13.46
C VAL A 36 -15.39 -3.97 -13.74
N ASN A 37 -14.53 -4.79 -13.17
CA ASN A 37 -14.51 -6.25 -13.34
C ASN A 37 -14.58 -7.00 -12.00
N CYS A 38 -14.67 -6.28 -10.88
CA CYS A 38 -14.96 -6.84 -9.57
C CYS A 38 -15.93 -5.96 -8.78
N ILE A 39 -16.99 -6.57 -8.23
CA ILE A 39 -17.92 -5.91 -7.29
C ILE A 39 -17.67 -6.48 -5.90
N ILE A 40 -17.45 -5.60 -4.93
CA ILE A 40 -17.42 -5.93 -3.50
C ILE A 40 -18.77 -5.52 -2.91
N ASN A 41 -19.62 -6.51 -2.64
CA ASN A 41 -20.95 -6.32 -2.10
C ASN A 41 -20.93 -6.40 -0.57
N LEU A 42 -21.18 -5.27 0.09
CA LEU A 42 -21.20 -5.16 1.56
C LEU A 42 -22.60 -5.37 2.16
N THR A 43 -23.55 -5.84 1.36
CA THR A 43 -24.93 -6.10 1.78
C THR A 43 -25.24 -7.60 1.79
N ASN A 44 -26.36 -7.97 2.42
CA ASN A 44 -26.92 -9.32 2.35
C ASN A 44 -27.81 -9.54 1.12
N LYS A 45 -27.88 -8.57 0.20
CA LYS A 45 -28.71 -8.68 -1.01
C LYS A 45 -27.91 -9.37 -2.11
N ASP A 46 -28.55 -10.29 -2.81
CA ASP A 46 -27.98 -10.86 -4.01
C ASP A 46 -28.02 -9.84 -5.15
N ILE A 47 -26.97 -9.87 -5.98
CA ILE A 47 -26.92 -9.09 -7.21
C ILE A 47 -27.58 -9.93 -8.30
N ASP A 48 -28.81 -9.57 -8.66
CA ASP A 48 -29.65 -10.27 -9.65
C ASP A 48 -29.47 -9.71 -11.08
N TYR A 49 -28.24 -9.33 -11.41
CA TYR A 49 -27.89 -8.78 -12.72
C TYR A 49 -26.74 -9.56 -13.32
N ASP A 50 -26.75 -9.73 -14.64
CA ASP A 50 -25.69 -10.40 -15.38
C ASP A 50 -24.44 -9.52 -15.40
N PHE A 51 -23.56 -9.74 -14.42
CA PHE A 51 -22.25 -9.11 -14.33
C PHE A 51 -21.19 -10.12 -14.74
N SER A 52 -20.48 -9.83 -15.83
CA SER A 52 -19.44 -10.72 -16.38
C SER A 52 -18.18 -10.80 -15.51
N GLY A 53 -18.02 -9.86 -14.57
CA GLY A 53 -16.90 -9.83 -13.64
C GLY A 53 -17.12 -10.66 -12.38
N ARG A 54 -16.21 -10.50 -11.42
CA ARG A 54 -16.27 -11.22 -10.14
C ARG A 54 -17.15 -10.47 -9.14
N ILE A 55 -17.98 -11.20 -8.41
CA ILE A 55 -18.71 -10.66 -7.25
C ILE A 55 -18.12 -11.27 -5.99
N ILE A 56 -17.71 -10.42 -5.05
CA ILE A 56 -17.18 -10.80 -3.74
C ILE A 56 -18.17 -10.30 -2.70
N SER A 57 -18.72 -11.22 -1.92
CA SER A 57 -19.61 -10.89 -0.81
C SER A 57 -18.79 -10.71 0.47
N PHE A 58 -18.95 -9.55 1.12
CA PHE A 58 -18.40 -9.26 2.44
C PHE A 58 -19.43 -8.45 3.23
N PRO A 59 -20.55 -9.08 3.63
CA PRO A 59 -21.69 -8.38 4.19
C PRO A 59 -21.31 -7.72 5.52
N LEU A 60 -21.57 -6.42 5.62
CA LEU A 60 -21.34 -5.64 6.82
C LEU A 60 -22.68 -5.14 7.36
N GLU A 61 -22.97 -5.46 8.61
CA GLU A 61 -24.19 -4.99 9.26
C GLU A 61 -24.13 -3.48 9.54
N GLU A 62 -25.26 -2.80 9.33
CA GLU A 62 -25.35 -1.35 9.38
C GLU A 62 -24.95 -0.76 10.76
N LYS A 63 -25.30 -1.46 11.84
CA LYS A 63 -25.12 -0.97 13.22
C LYS A 63 -24.03 -1.70 13.99
N ILE A 64 -23.42 -2.71 13.38
CA ILE A 64 -22.36 -3.51 13.98
C ILE A 64 -21.06 -3.17 13.28
N VAL A 65 -20.05 -2.79 14.08
CA VAL A 65 -18.71 -2.60 13.56
C VAL A 65 -18.08 -3.97 13.38
N PRO A 66 -17.51 -4.27 12.21
CA PRO A 66 -16.88 -5.57 11.98
C PRO A 66 -15.70 -5.80 12.92
N ASN A 67 -15.33 -7.07 13.10
CA ASN A 67 -14.10 -7.41 13.80
C ASN A 67 -12.90 -6.87 13.02
N GLU A 68 -11.91 -6.34 13.74
CA GLU A 68 -10.69 -5.80 13.14
C GLU A 68 -9.91 -6.84 12.34
N GLU A 69 -9.78 -8.07 12.87
CA GLU A 69 -9.07 -9.17 12.23
C GLU A 69 -9.76 -9.60 10.94
N GLU A 70 -11.09 -9.71 10.95
CA GLU A 70 -11.88 -10.03 9.75
C GLU A 70 -11.68 -8.99 8.64
N VAL A 71 -11.67 -7.70 8.99
CA VAL A 71 -11.41 -6.62 8.02
C VAL A 71 -9.97 -6.70 7.50
N ILE A 72 -8.99 -6.94 8.37
CA ILE A 72 -7.59 -7.06 7.96
C ILE A 72 -7.43 -8.22 6.96
N GLU A 73 -7.96 -9.40 7.26
CA GLU A 73 -7.87 -10.56 6.38
C GLU A 73 -8.63 -10.33 5.08
N PHE A 74 -9.82 -9.74 5.12
CA PHE A 74 -10.55 -9.37 3.91
C PHE A 74 -9.75 -8.44 2.99
N ILE A 75 -9.14 -7.38 3.53
CA ILE A 75 -8.35 -6.44 2.74
C ILE A 75 -7.09 -7.13 2.16
N LYS A 76 -6.47 -8.06 2.89
CA LYS A 76 -5.36 -8.87 2.37
C LYS A 76 -5.81 -9.77 1.21
N ASP A 77 -6.96 -10.41 1.32
CA ASP A 77 -7.51 -11.25 0.25
C ASP A 77 -7.82 -10.44 -1.01
N ILE A 78 -8.41 -9.25 -0.85
CA ILE A 78 -8.62 -8.31 -1.96
C ILE A 78 -7.28 -7.83 -2.55
N THR A 79 -6.25 -7.68 -1.71
CA THR A 79 -4.91 -7.29 -2.16
C THR A 79 -4.33 -8.29 -3.13
N VAL A 80 -4.50 -9.58 -2.85
CA VAL A 80 -4.04 -10.67 -3.72
C VAL A 80 -4.68 -10.58 -5.10
N LEU A 81 -5.94 -10.17 -5.17
CA LEU A 81 -6.65 -9.98 -6.44
C LEU A 81 -6.11 -8.77 -7.20
N PHE A 82 -6.07 -7.58 -6.57
CA PHE A 82 -5.64 -6.33 -7.20
C PHE A 82 -4.30 -6.42 -7.94
N LEU A 83 -3.37 -7.25 -7.45
CA LEU A 83 -2.07 -7.40 -8.09
C LEU A 83 -1.98 -8.45 -9.19
N ARG A 84 -2.85 -9.46 -9.17
CA ARG A 84 -2.79 -10.56 -10.16
C ARG A 84 -3.42 -10.16 -11.47
N ASP A 85 -4.48 -9.37 -11.40
CA ASP A 85 -5.24 -8.92 -12.56
C ASP A 85 -5.39 -7.39 -12.51
N ASP A 86 -5.65 -6.75 -13.65
CA ASP A 86 -5.99 -5.32 -13.74
C ASP A 86 -7.41 -5.08 -13.18
N PHE A 87 -7.62 -5.42 -11.90
CA PHE A 87 -8.92 -5.33 -11.26
C PHE A 87 -9.28 -3.87 -10.98
N LYS A 88 -10.49 -3.51 -11.42
CA LYS A 88 -11.18 -2.30 -11.04
C LYS A 88 -12.37 -2.69 -10.19
N PHE A 89 -12.38 -2.15 -8.98
CA PHE A 89 -13.30 -2.53 -7.93
C PHE A 89 -14.47 -1.55 -7.88
N TYR A 90 -15.68 -2.08 -7.72
CA TYR A 90 -16.82 -1.31 -7.27
C TYR A 90 -17.27 -1.81 -5.91
N ILE A 91 -17.05 -0.98 -4.88
CA ILE A 91 -17.44 -1.28 -3.50
C ILE A 91 -18.80 -0.67 -3.22
N CYS A 92 -19.79 -1.51 -2.90
CA CYS A 92 -21.16 -1.04 -2.69
C CYS A 92 -21.75 -1.46 -1.35
N ASP A 93 -22.57 -0.57 -0.80
CA ASP A 93 -23.47 -0.85 0.32
C ASP A 93 -24.88 -0.33 -0.01
N ASP A 94 -25.88 -0.49 0.87
CA ASP A 94 -27.26 -0.09 0.56
C ASP A 94 -27.42 1.36 0.05
N ARG A 95 -26.57 2.29 0.50
CA ARG A 95 -26.73 3.74 0.27
C ARG A 95 -25.48 4.42 -0.29
N GLY A 96 -24.38 3.69 -0.45
CA GLY A 96 -23.06 4.21 -0.82
C GLY A 96 -22.43 5.06 0.27
N THR A 97 -22.75 4.76 1.52
CA THR A 97 -22.35 5.59 2.66
C THR A 97 -21.15 4.96 3.35
N TYR A 98 -21.20 4.84 4.67
CA TYR A 98 -20.01 4.65 5.50
C TYR A 98 -19.40 3.25 5.37
N ARG A 99 -20.13 2.18 5.00
CA ARG A 99 -19.51 0.85 4.84
C ARG A 99 -18.70 0.81 3.54
N ALA A 100 -19.28 1.30 2.46
CA ALA A 100 -18.59 1.39 1.17
C ALA A 100 -17.37 2.31 1.25
N GLN A 101 -17.52 3.50 1.86
CA GLN A 101 -16.42 4.43 2.11
C GLN A 101 -15.33 3.85 3.01
N PHE A 102 -15.72 3.11 4.05
CA PHE A 102 -14.78 2.47 4.98
C PHE A 102 -13.89 1.46 4.27
N ILE A 103 -14.48 0.53 3.52
CA ILE A 103 -13.72 -0.49 2.80
C ILE A 103 -12.91 0.13 1.65
N ALA A 104 -13.50 1.02 0.85
CA ALA A 104 -12.77 1.69 -0.24
C ALA A 104 -11.58 2.51 0.28
N GLY A 105 -11.77 3.24 1.38
CA GLY A 105 -10.73 3.99 2.05
C GLY A 105 -9.63 3.10 2.63
N LEU A 106 -9.97 1.93 3.20
CA LEU A 106 -8.96 0.99 3.70
C LEU A 106 -8.13 0.40 2.58
N ILE A 107 -8.78 0.04 1.46
CA ILE A 107 -8.10 -0.43 0.24
C ILE A 107 -7.11 0.64 -0.23
N TYR A 108 -7.58 1.87 -0.45
CA TYR A 108 -6.74 2.99 -0.89
C TYR A 108 -5.59 3.29 0.08
N GLY A 109 -5.89 3.43 1.37
CA GLY A 109 -4.89 3.69 2.41
C GLY A 109 -3.84 2.58 2.52
N PHE A 110 -4.26 1.33 2.33
CA PHE A 110 -3.35 0.20 2.32
C PHE A 110 -2.46 0.22 1.06
N PHE A 111 -3.01 0.31 -0.14
CA PHE A 111 -2.21 0.24 -1.37
C PHE A 111 -1.21 1.38 -1.49
N ASP A 112 -1.64 2.61 -1.21
CA ASP A 112 -0.83 3.79 -1.43
C ASP A 112 -0.06 4.24 -0.18
N ASN A 113 -0.12 3.43 0.88
CA ASN A 113 0.55 3.68 2.15
C ASN A 113 0.15 5.03 2.78
N HIS A 114 -1.14 5.37 2.71
CA HIS A 114 -1.70 6.62 3.20
C HIS A 114 -2.33 6.49 4.58
N ASN A 115 -2.07 7.47 5.42
CA ASN A 115 -2.68 7.59 6.74
C ASN A 115 -4.13 8.06 6.69
N TYR A 116 -4.81 7.95 7.82
CA TYR A 116 -6.21 8.34 7.97
C TYR A 116 -6.52 9.75 7.42
N GLU A 117 -5.69 10.75 7.73
CA GLU A 117 -5.96 12.16 7.35
C GLU A 117 -5.94 12.35 5.83
N VAL A 118 -4.99 11.71 5.13
CA VAL A 118 -4.93 11.76 3.66
C VAL A 118 -6.15 11.07 3.06
N VAL A 119 -6.48 9.88 3.56
CA VAL A 119 -7.58 9.08 3.02
C VAL A 119 -8.94 9.73 3.27
N ILE A 120 -9.19 10.27 4.46
CA ILE A 120 -10.48 10.87 4.80
C ILE A 120 -10.72 12.16 4.00
N ASN A 121 -9.68 12.95 3.75
CA ASN A 121 -9.81 14.17 2.96
C ASN A 121 -10.15 13.84 1.50
N LEU A 122 -9.49 12.84 0.91
CA LEU A 122 -9.83 12.39 -0.43
C LEU A 122 -11.25 11.82 -0.49
N LEU A 123 -11.66 10.99 0.48
CA LEU A 123 -13.03 10.48 0.54
C LEU A 123 -14.06 11.61 0.60
N LYS A 124 -13.81 12.66 1.39
CA LYS A 124 -14.69 13.84 1.46
C LYS A 124 -14.80 14.56 0.13
N GLU A 125 -13.67 14.86 -0.49
CA GLU A 125 -13.61 15.50 -1.81
C GLU A 125 -14.39 14.68 -2.84
N ARG A 126 -14.11 13.38 -2.93
CA ARG A 126 -14.76 12.48 -3.91
C ARG A 126 -16.24 12.26 -3.62
N TYR A 127 -16.66 12.27 -2.36
CA TYR A 127 -18.05 12.07 -1.99
C TYR A 127 -18.91 13.32 -2.24
N GLU A 128 -18.36 14.52 -2.07
CA GLU A 128 -19.04 15.78 -2.44
C GLU A 128 -19.29 15.90 -3.95
N MET A 129 -18.50 15.20 -4.77
CA MET A 129 -18.74 15.12 -6.22
C MET A 129 -19.99 14.30 -6.57
N ILE A 130 -20.50 13.45 -5.66
CA ILE A 130 -21.75 12.72 -5.87
C ILE A 130 -22.92 13.68 -5.61
N ASN A 131 -23.86 13.75 -6.56
CA ASN A 131 -24.97 14.70 -6.52
C ASN A 131 -25.73 14.67 -5.17
N ASN A 132 -25.91 15.85 -4.58
CA ASN A 132 -26.64 16.09 -3.32
C ASN A 132 -26.05 15.39 -2.08
N ARG A 133 -24.73 15.17 -2.04
CA ARG A 133 -24.04 14.61 -0.87
C ARG A 133 -23.20 15.66 -0.15
N SER A 134 -23.15 15.56 1.17
CA SER A 134 -22.32 16.40 2.05
C SER A 134 -21.10 15.62 2.53
N SER A 135 -19.92 16.26 2.56
CA SER A 135 -18.72 15.66 3.18
C SER A 135 -18.91 15.33 4.66
N GLU A 136 -19.87 15.94 5.34
CA GLU A 136 -20.22 15.63 6.73
C GLU A 136 -20.80 14.22 6.89
N GLU A 137 -21.35 13.62 5.81
CA GLU A 137 -21.86 12.26 5.84
C GLU A 137 -20.73 11.21 5.77
N VAL A 138 -19.53 11.60 5.33
CA VAL A 138 -18.40 10.68 5.13
C VAL A 138 -17.98 10.08 6.45
N LEU A 139 -18.09 8.74 6.55
CA LEU A 139 -17.86 7.97 7.77
C LEU A 139 -18.57 8.56 9.00
N SER A 140 -19.76 9.14 8.81
CA SER A 140 -20.59 9.73 9.88
C SER A 140 -20.92 8.76 11.03
N ASN A 141 -20.80 7.44 10.81
CA ASN A 141 -20.86 6.46 11.89
C ASN A 141 -19.57 6.49 12.72
N LYS A 142 -19.65 7.09 13.92
CA LYS A 142 -18.52 7.26 14.84
C LYS A 142 -17.76 5.98 15.15
N LYS A 143 -18.44 4.83 15.23
CA LYS A 143 -17.77 3.56 15.56
C LYS A 143 -16.91 3.07 14.39
N TYR A 144 -17.38 3.21 13.16
CA TYR A 144 -16.60 2.94 11.94
C TYR A 144 -15.42 3.92 11.83
N GLU A 145 -15.63 5.21 12.08
CA GLU A 145 -14.57 6.22 12.08
C GLU A 145 -13.44 5.86 13.08
N VAL A 146 -13.79 5.39 14.28
CA VAL A 146 -12.80 4.95 15.29
C VAL A 146 -11.98 3.76 14.81
N LEU A 147 -12.63 2.73 14.25
CA LEU A 147 -11.91 1.57 13.70
C LEU A 147 -11.05 1.98 12.49
N PHE A 148 -11.57 2.86 11.63
CA PHE A 148 -10.85 3.37 10.46
C PHE A 148 -9.59 4.13 10.85
N LYS A 149 -9.69 5.04 11.82
CA LYS A 149 -8.55 5.75 12.42
C LYS A 149 -7.53 4.78 13.02
N LYS A 150 -7.98 3.70 13.67
CA LYS A 150 -7.10 2.69 14.25
C LYS A 150 -6.32 1.95 13.16
N LEU A 151 -7.01 1.46 12.12
CA LEU A 151 -6.42 0.67 11.03
C LEU A 151 -5.48 1.48 10.14
N LEU A 152 -5.75 2.79 9.96
CA LEU A 152 -4.90 3.70 9.18
C LEU A 152 -3.98 4.58 10.04
N LYS A 153 -3.83 4.26 11.34
CA LYS A 153 -2.86 4.92 12.19
C LYS A 153 -1.45 4.55 11.72
N PRO A 154 -0.55 5.54 11.46
CA PRO A 154 0.82 5.25 11.06
C PRO A 154 1.53 4.31 12.03
N TYR A 155 2.21 3.31 11.48
CA TYR A 155 3.22 2.54 12.18
C TYR A 155 4.58 3.21 11.97
N ASN A 156 4.98 4.01 12.96
CA ASN A 156 6.26 4.68 12.95
C ASN A 156 7.36 3.72 13.36
N PHE A 157 8.31 3.47 12.45
CA PHE A 157 9.51 2.72 12.75
C PHE A 157 10.74 3.62 12.67
N TYR A 158 11.65 3.49 13.63
CA TYR A 158 12.94 4.18 13.62
C TYR A 158 13.94 3.47 14.50
N ASN A 159 15.06 2.97 13.95
CA ASN A 159 16.17 2.29 14.65
C ASN A 159 15.83 1.10 15.60
N SER A 160 14.65 1.03 16.22
CA SER A 160 14.20 0.09 17.24
C SER A 160 13.16 -0.92 16.72
N SER A 161 12.44 -0.65 15.63
CA SER A 161 11.73 -1.70 14.89
C SER A 161 12.76 -2.46 14.06
N PHE A 162 13.48 -3.36 14.73
CA PHE A 162 14.70 -4.01 14.24
C PHE A 162 14.54 -4.57 12.82
N PHE A 163 13.36 -5.10 12.47
CA PHE A 163 13.12 -5.66 11.15
C PHE A 163 12.87 -4.62 10.05
N PHE A 164 12.18 -3.50 10.32
CA PHE A 164 11.85 -2.53 9.26
C PHE A 164 13.03 -1.63 8.85
N SER A 165 14.06 -1.51 9.68
CA SER A 165 15.24 -0.74 9.27
C SER A 165 16.03 -1.48 8.18
N ASN A 166 16.36 -0.82 7.07
CA ASN A 166 17.36 -1.32 6.12
C ASN A 166 18.78 -1.37 6.73
N PHE A 167 18.99 -0.70 7.87
CA PHE A 167 20.21 -0.77 8.68
C PHE A 167 20.21 -1.91 9.70
N SER A 168 19.18 -2.77 9.69
CA SER A 168 19.15 -3.95 10.53
C SER A 168 20.23 -4.97 10.14
N LYS A 169 20.70 -5.77 11.09
CA LYS A 169 21.70 -6.82 10.88
C LYS A 169 21.06 -8.18 10.50
N HIS A 170 20.13 -8.16 9.54
CA HIS A 170 19.56 -9.39 8.99
C HIS A 170 20.34 -9.81 7.76
N LEU A 171 20.60 -11.10 7.61
CA LEU A 171 21.13 -11.63 6.35
C LEU A 171 20.10 -11.44 5.25
N VAL A 172 20.57 -11.24 4.02
CA VAL A 172 19.71 -11.10 2.85
C VAL A 172 20.28 -11.94 1.73
N ASN A 173 19.55 -12.98 1.33
CA ASN A 173 19.86 -13.79 0.16
C ASN A 173 19.30 -13.10 -1.09
N SER A 174 20.19 -12.55 -1.91
CA SER A 174 19.76 -11.78 -3.08
C SER A 174 19.41 -12.68 -4.25
N SER A 175 18.18 -12.58 -4.73
CA SER A 175 17.73 -13.25 -5.95
C SER A 175 18.44 -12.72 -7.21
N TYR A 176 18.74 -11.41 -7.26
CA TYR A 176 19.42 -10.79 -8.40
C TYR A 176 20.90 -11.16 -8.51
N PHE A 177 21.64 -11.12 -7.40
CA PHE A 177 23.07 -11.43 -7.40
C PHE A 177 23.38 -12.91 -7.16
N ASN A 178 22.41 -13.70 -6.68
CA ASN A 178 22.58 -15.07 -6.19
C ASN A 178 23.69 -15.17 -5.11
N LEU A 179 23.70 -14.20 -4.19
CA LEU A 179 24.71 -14.04 -3.13
C LEU A 179 24.03 -13.62 -1.81
N VAL A 180 24.64 -13.99 -0.69
CA VAL A 180 24.17 -13.60 0.65
C VAL A 180 24.91 -12.36 1.15
N PHE A 181 24.17 -11.33 1.53
CA PHE A 181 24.69 -10.09 2.10
C PHE A 181 24.42 -10.05 3.61
N ASN A 182 25.32 -9.44 4.39
CA ASN A 182 25.18 -9.39 5.86
C ASN A 182 24.12 -8.40 6.37
N ASN A 183 23.59 -7.54 5.50
CA ASN A 183 22.55 -6.55 5.80
C ASN A 183 21.93 -6.02 4.51
N SER A 184 20.69 -5.53 4.60
CA SER A 184 19.96 -4.93 3.48
C SER A 184 20.68 -3.73 2.87
N GLU A 185 21.31 -2.89 3.68
CA GLU A 185 22.10 -1.76 3.17
C GLU A 185 23.24 -2.23 2.25
N ALA A 186 23.95 -3.31 2.56
CA ALA A 186 25.01 -3.84 1.69
C ALA A 186 24.46 -4.30 0.33
N LEU A 187 23.33 -5.00 0.31
CA LEU A 187 22.65 -5.37 -0.94
C LEU A 187 22.20 -4.13 -1.72
N PHE A 188 21.53 -3.18 -1.05
CA PHE A 188 21.07 -1.95 -1.68
C PHE A 188 22.21 -1.14 -2.30
N GLN A 189 23.35 -1.06 -1.60
CA GLN A 189 24.54 -0.39 -2.13
C GLN A 189 25.18 -1.18 -3.29
N ALA A 190 25.10 -2.51 -3.32
CA ALA A 190 25.59 -3.32 -4.45
C ALA A 190 24.87 -2.99 -5.76
N TYR A 191 23.55 -2.73 -5.71
CA TYR A 191 22.76 -2.30 -6.87
C TYR A 191 23.24 -0.99 -7.52
N LYS A 192 24.05 -0.17 -6.83
CA LYS A 192 24.63 1.05 -7.43
C LYS A 192 25.61 0.76 -8.54
N ASN A 193 26.31 -0.37 -8.50
CA ASN A 193 27.25 -0.77 -9.54
C ASN A 193 27.22 -2.30 -9.72
N PRO A 194 26.15 -2.83 -10.34
CA PRO A 194 25.90 -4.26 -10.39
C PRO A 194 26.83 -5.01 -11.35
N THR A 195 27.68 -4.31 -12.12
CA THR A 195 28.62 -4.92 -13.07
C THR A 195 30.06 -5.01 -12.52
N ASP A 196 30.38 -4.26 -11.46
CA ASP A 196 31.69 -4.31 -10.81
C ASP A 196 31.76 -5.45 -9.80
N LYS A 197 32.29 -6.60 -10.24
CA LYS A 197 32.44 -7.81 -9.41
C LYS A 197 33.26 -7.56 -8.14
N LYS A 198 34.33 -6.75 -8.20
CA LYS A 198 35.18 -6.47 -7.02
C LYS A 198 34.42 -5.66 -5.98
N TYR A 199 33.62 -4.70 -6.43
CA TYR A 199 32.74 -3.93 -5.56
C TYR A 199 31.66 -4.80 -4.91
N ILE A 200 31.04 -5.72 -5.67
CA ILE A 200 30.03 -6.64 -5.15
C ILE A 200 30.63 -7.59 -4.11
N GLU A 201 31.78 -8.21 -4.40
CA GLU A 201 32.51 -9.06 -3.45
C GLU A 201 32.87 -8.30 -2.17
N LYS A 202 33.24 -7.02 -2.30
CA LYS A 202 33.47 -6.13 -1.16
C LYS A 202 32.20 -5.95 -0.35
N MET A 203 31.05 -5.71 -0.99
CA MET A 203 29.75 -5.53 -0.32
C MET A 203 29.27 -6.77 0.42
N VAL A 204 29.41 -7.96 -0.16
CA VAL A 204 29.11 -9.25 0.50
C VAL A 204 29.87 -9.41 1.81
N LYS A 205 31.13 -8.96 1.86
CA LYS A 205 32.00 -9.07 3.04
C LYS A 205 31.77 -7.97 4.10
N VAL A 206 31.00 -6.93 3.79
CA VAL A 206 30.76 -5.83 4.74
C VAL A 206 29.90 -6.32 5.90
N LYS A 207 30.37 -6.13 7.14
CA LYS A 207 29.66 -6.54 8.36
C LYS A 207 28.67 -5.52 8.91
N THR A 208 28.82 -4.24 8.56
CA THR A 208 28.01 -3.15 9.12
C THR A 208 27.39 -2.28 8.03
N PRO A 209 26.13 -1.85 8.19
CA PRO A 209 25.45 -1.01 7.20
C PRO A 209 26.14 0.36 7.06
N GLN A 210 26.75 0.90 8.12
CA GLN A 210 27.51 2.16 8.05
C GLN A 210 28.71 2.04 7.10
N THR A 211 29.43 0.92 7.14
CA THR A 211 30.54 0.67 6.22
C THR A 211 30.04 0.45 4.79
N ALA A 212 28.91 -0.24 4.60
CA ALA A 212 28.29 -0.40 3.28
C ALA A 212 27.91 0.96 2.69
N LYS A 213 27.22 1.81 3.47
CA LYS A 213 26.86 3.17 3.07
C LYS A 213 28.08 4.01 2.71
N LYS A 214 29.18 3.89 3.47
CA LYS A 214 30.44 4.58 3.14
C LYS A 214 30.96 4.15 1.78
N TYR A 215 31.13 2.84 1.54
CA TYR A 215 31.62 2.35 0.26
C TYR A 215 30.71 2.69 -0.91
N GLY A 216 29.39 2.63 -0.72
CA GLY A 216 28.43 2.99 -1.76
C GLY A 216 28.33 4.50 -2.04
N ARG A 217 28.95 5.37 -1.24
CA ARG A 217 29.12 6.80 -1.57
C ARG A 217 30.29 7.04 -2.52
N GLU A 218 31.27 6.12 -2.53
CA GLU A 218 32.53 6.26 -3.28
C GLU A 218 32.51 5.51 -4.63
N VAL A 219 31.48 4.69 -4.88
CA VAL A 219 31.39 3.86 -6.09
C VAL A 219 30.92 4.67 -7.30
N LYS A 220 31.41 4.29 -8.49
CA LYS A 220 30.79 4.71 -9.76
C LYS A 220 29.36 4.18 -9.82
N LEU A 221 28.41 5.07 -10.06
CA LEU A 221 26.99 4.71 -10.16
C LEU A 221 26.68 4.17 -11.56
N ARG A 222 25.72 3.24 -11.65
CA ARG A 222 24.99 2.93 -12.89
C ARG A 222 24.25 4.16 -13.39
N GLU A 223 24.08 4.25 -14.72
CA GLU A 223 23.61 5.45 -15.41
C GLU A 223 22.21 5.89 -14.98
N ASP A 224 21.30 4.93 -14.81
CA ASP A 224 19.90 5.12 -14.38
C ASP A 224 19.73 5.29 -12.86
N TRP A 225 20.80 5.26 -12.04
CA TRP A 225 20.67 5.32 -10.57
C TRP A 225 20.05 6.63 -10.06
N LYS A 226 20.33 7.73 -10.76
CA LYS A 226 19.85 9.09 -10.46
C LYS A 226 18.86 9.60 -11.51
N GLU A 227 18.45 8.74 -12.43
CA GLU A 227 17.42 9.11 -13.40
C GLU A 227 16.09 9.30 -12.67
N LYS A 228 15.37 10.36 -13.02
CA LYS A 228 14.06 10.66 -12.48
C LYS A 228 13.03 10.53 -13.59
N VAL A 229 11.99 9.75 -13.33
CA VAL A 229 10.76 9.69 -14.14
C VAL A 229 9.67 10.35 -13.31
N ASP A 230 9.07 11.42 -13.83
CA ASP A 230 8.05 12.22 -13.14
C ASP A 230 8.45 12.67 -11.72
N GLY A 231 9.72 13.05 -11.56
CA GLY A 231 10.29 13.51 -10.29
C GLY A 231 10.74 12.38 -9.34
N PHE A 232 10.49 11.11 -9.68
CA PHE A 232 10.76 9.93 -8.87
C PHE A 232 11.99 9.14 -9.34
N PHE A 233 12.86 8.70 -8.41
CA PHE A 233 14.04 7.88 -8.76
C PHE A 233 13.66 6.41 -8.91
N GLU A 234 12.98 6.08 -10.01
CA GLU A 234 12.37 4.77 -10.30
C GLU A 234 13.34 3.60 -10.00
N ARG A 235 14.51 3.57 -10.65
CA ARG A 235 15.48 2.48 -10.45
C ARG A 235 15.91 2.33 -9.00
N ARG A 236 16.24 3.45 -8.34
CA ARG A 236 16.69 3.46 -6.95
C ARG A 236 15.61 2.92 -6.02
N PHE A 237 14.36 3.26 -6.26
CA PHE A 237 13.23 2.78 -5.47
C PHE A 237 13.00 1.28 -5.68
N HIS A 238 13.00 0.80 -6.93
CA HIS A 238 12.86 -0.64 -7.21
C HIS A 238 13.97 -1.48 -6.59
N CYS A 239 15.23 -1.03 -6.67
CA CYS A 239 16.32 -1.73 -6.00
C CYS A 239 16.13 -1.82 -4.46
N MET A 240 15.48 -0.83 -3.84
CA MET A 240 15.11 -0.92 -2.43
C MET A 240 13.98 -1.94 -2.22
N VAL A 241 12.92 -1.89 -3.03
CA VAL A 241 11.83 -2.88 -2.96
C VAL A 241 12.38 -4.31 -3.08
N ASP A 242 13.23 -4.58 -4.08
CA ASP A 242 13.83 -5.89 -4.29
C ASP A 242 14.70 -6.31 -3.10
N THR A 243 15.48 -5.38 -2.54
CA THR A 243 16.25 -5.62 -1.31
C THR A 243 15.36 -6.02 -0.13
N LEU A 244 14.20 -5.39 0.02
CA LEU A 244 13.26 -5.65 1.11
C LEU A 244 12.49 -6.97 0.89
N VAL A 245 12.13 -7.30 -0.35
CA VAL A 245 11.55 -8.60 -0.72
C VAL A 245 12.53 -9.72 -0.42
N ASP A 246 13.78 -9.60 -0.88
CA ASP A 246 14.83 -10.57 -0.59
C ASP A 246 15.04 -10.73 0.93
N LYS A 247 14.93 -9.62 1.70
CA LYS A 247 15.02 -9.66 3.16
C LYS A 247 13.86 -10.43 3.79
N ILE A 248 12.62 -10.16 3.37
CA ILE A 248 11.44 -10.88 3.84
C ILE A 248 11.60 -12.38 3.56
N ASN A 249 11.94 -12.73 2.32
CA ASN A 249 12.09 -14.13 1.89
C ASN A 249 13.22 -14.86 2.63
N THR A 250 14.25 -14.13 3.07
CA THR A 250 15.36 -14.70 3.86
C THR A 250 14.99 -14.89 5.33
N ASN A 251 14.12 -14.04 5.88
CA ASN A 251 13.85 -13.94 7.32
C ASN A 251 12.34 -14.07 7.59
N THR A 252 11.76 -15.20 7.19
CA THR A 252 10.30 -15.40 7.18
C THR A 252 9.69 -15.40 8.59
N LEU A 253 10.40 -15.93 9.59
CA LEU A 253 9.91 -16.00 10.97
C LEU A 253 9.77 -14.60 11.59
N GLU A 254 10.80 -13.76 11.45
CA GLU A 254 10.76 -12.37 11.90
C GLU A 254 9.70 -11.57 11.14
N TRP A 255 9.54 -11.86 9.84
CA TRP A 255 8.51 -11.25 9.03
C TRP A 255 7.09 -11.61 9.51
N ASP A 256 6.81 -12.88 9.80
CA ASP A 256 5.49 -13.33 10.25
C ASP A 256 5.04 -12.61 11.54
N ILE A 257 5.97 -12.43 12.49
CA ILE A 257 5.73 -11.71 13.75
C ILE A 257 5.38 -10.25 13.45
N VAL A 258 6.20 -9.59 12.64
CA VAL A 258 6.09 -8.14 12.39
C VAL A 258 4.88 -7.82 11.50
N LYS A 259 4.55 -8.71 10.55
CA LYS A 259 3.37 -8.61 9.67
C LYS A 259 2.08 -8.59 10.47
N GLN A 260 1.95 -9.46 11.49
CA GLN A 260 0.80 -9.48 12.38
C GLN A 260 0.67 -8.18 13.17
N GLU A 261 1.78 -7.66 13.68
CA GLU A 261 1.79 -6.40 14.42
C GLU A 261 1.30 -5.25 13.52
N VAL A 262 1.84 -5.12 12.30
CA VAL A 262 1.53 -3.99 11.41
C VAL A 262 0.09 -4.00 10.90
N GLY A 263 -0.44 -5.16 10.50
CA GLY A 263 -1.79 -5.26 9.93
C GLY A 263 -1.93 -4.40 8.67
N LEU A 264 -2.94 -3.51 8.63
CA LEU A 264 -3.16 -2.58 7.51
C LEU A 264 -2.40 -1.26 7.65
N ARG A 265 -1.75 -1.02 8.78
CA ARG A 265 -1.20 0.29 9.11
C ARG A 265 -0.20 0.78 8.04
N PRO A 266 -0.28 2.06 7.67
CA PRO A 266 0.73 2.69 6.83
C PRO A 266 2.10 2.68 7.53
N LEU A 267 3.15 2.37 6.79
CA LEU A 267 4.51 2.28 7.30
C LEU A 267 5.23 3.60 7.12
N TYR A 268 5.83 4.11 8.20
CA TYR A 268 6.51 5.42 8.21
C TYR A 268 7.88 5.32 8.86
N GLU A 269 8.94 5.59 8.10
CA GLU A 269 10.29 5.69 8.66
C GLU A 269 10.45 7.04 9.37
N TYR A 270 10.33 7.02 10.70
CA TYR A 270 10.26 8.24 11.50
C TYR A 270 11.67 8.77 11.84
N THR A 271 12.31 9.43 10.89
CA THR A 271 13.64 10.05 11.04
C THR A 271 13.69 11.50 10.60
N ASP A 272 14.47 12.33 11.29
CA ASP A 272 14.78 13.72 10.92
C ASP A 272 16.05 13.86 10.07
N LYS A 273 16.72 12.75 9.73
CA LYS A 273 18.03 12.78 9.06
C LYS A 273 17.96 12.58 7.55
N ASP A 274 16.93 11.91 7.06
CA ASP A 274 16.76 11.57 5.65
C ASP A 274 15.29 11.79 5.29
N LEU A 275 14.96 12.97 4.76
CA LEU A 275 13.59 13.31 4.38
C LEU A 275 13.17 12.68 3.05
N LEU A 276 14.05 11.95 2.36
CA LEU A 276 13.70 11.21 1.16
C LEU A 276 13.18 9.82 1.52
N TRP A 277 13.95 9.06 2.28
CA TRP A 277 13.54 7.73 2.72
C TRP A 277 12.58 7.78 3.92
N GLY A 278 12.82 8.73 4.81
CA GLY A 278 12.04 8.99 6.00
C GLY A 278 10.89 9.96 5.81
N SER A 279 9.97 9.94 6.78
CA SER A 279 8.83 10.84 6.84
C SER A 279 9.14 12.19 7.50
N GLY A 280 10.29 12.36 8.16
CA GLY A 280 10.45 13.49 9.08
C GLY A 280 9.64 13.31 10.37
N LYS A 281 9.90 14.18 11.36
CA LYS A 281 9.18 14.21 12.64
C LYS A 281 7.77 14.78 12.52
N ASP A 282 7.55 15.59 11.50
CA ASP A 282 6.31 16.29 11.18
C ASP A 282 5.59 15.69 9.96
N TYR A 283 6.04 14.53 9.47
CA TYR A 283 5.53 13.88 8.26
C TYR A 283 5.73 14.70 6.97
N SER A 284 6.63 15.69 6.96
CA SER A 284 6.97 16.50 5.77
C SER A 284 7.90 15.79 4.77
N GLY A 285 8.54 14.68 5.17
CA GLY A 285 9.39 13.87 4.32
C GLY A 285 8.60 12.96 3.38
N GLU A 286 9.26 12.51 2.32
CA GLU A 286 8.68 11.74 1.22
C GLU A 286 8.30 10.30 1.62
N ASN A 287 8.92 9.78 2.69
CA ASN A 287 8.68 8.45 3.24
C ASN A 287 8.82 7.30 2.22
N TRP A 288 9.83 7.38 1.33
CA TRP A 288 10.01 6.34 0.31
C TRP A 288 10.30 4.96 0.90
N LEU A 289 10.89 4.87 2.09
CA LEU A 289 11.17 3.57 2.70
C LEU A 289 9.90 2.90 3.16
N GLY A 290 8.98 3.68 3.75
CA GLY A 290 7.64 3.20 4.11
C GLY A 290 6.87 2.67 2.90
N ARG A 291 6.88 3.43 1.79
CA ARG A 291 6.24 3.00 0.52
C ARG A 291 6.90 1.75 -0.05
N ALA A 292 8.23 1.67 -0.05
CA ALA A 292 8.96 0.50 -0.53
C ALA A 292 8.63 -0.76 0.31
N TRP A 293 8.56 -0.61 1.64
CA TRP A 293 8.10 -1.69 2.52
C TRP A 293 6.67 -2.10 2.26
N LYS A 294 5.77 -1.17 1.96
CA LYS A 294 4.38 -1.51 1.66
C LYS A 294 4.29 -2.38 0.41
N ILE A 295 5.03 -2.03 -0.63
CA ILE A 295 5.11 -2.85 -1.85
C ILE A 295 5.77 -4.20 -1.54
N ALA A 296 6.84 -4.25 -0.75
CA ALA A 296 7.50 -5.49 -0.37
C ALA A 296 6.59 -6.41 0.47
N TYR A 297 5.82 -5.83 1.41
CA TYR A 297 4.79 -6.55 2.17
C TYR A 297 3.81 -7.17 1.18
N ILE A 298 3.17 -6.34 0.37
CA ILE A 298 2.19 -6.78 -0.61
C ILE A 298 2.77 -7.90 -1.51
N LYS A 299 4.00 -7.77 -2.02
CA LYS A 299 4.67 -8.80 -2.81
C LYS A 299 4.96 -10.11 -2.07
N SER A 300 5.18 -10.07 -0.76
CA SER A 300 5.41 -11.27 0.05
C SER A 300 4.13 -12.05 0.41
N MET A 301 2.96 -11.56 -0.03
CA MET A 301 1.72 -12.33 0.05
C MET A 301 1.62 -13.41 -1.06
N PHE A 302 2.62 -13.52 -1.94
CA PHE A 302 2.69 -14.44 -3.09
C PHE A 302 3.97 -15.26 -3.03
#